data_AF-A0A229TF76-F1
#
_entry.id   AF-A0A229TF76-F1
#
_cell.length_a   1.000
_cell.length_b   1.000
_cell.length_c   1.000
_cell.angle_alpha   90.00
_cell.angle_beta   90.00
_cell.angle_gamma   90.00
#
_symmetry.space_group_name_H-M   'P 1'
#
loop_
_entity.id
_entity.type
_entity.pdbx_description
1 polymer ?
#
loop_
_entity_poly.entity_id
_entity_poly.type
_entity_poly.pdbx_seq_one_letter_code
_entity_poly.pdbx_strand_id
1 'polypeptide(L)'
;MTSLNPDLPCPHEGFDVLVAVTRLTVHDDGPVTGFSASITAACAQCGEKFRWIGVPAGLLPDRPCCSVDETELRAPLRPASSDPDFGLGVPGFAIGVAR
;
A
#
# COMPACT_ATOMS: atom_id res chain seq x y z
N MET A 1 -8.04 26.93 11.34
CA MET A 1 -7.31 25.66 11.21
C MET A 1 -7.48 24.93 12.52
N THR A 2 -8.45 24.02 12.59
CA THR A 2 -8.74 23.28 13.81
C THR A 2 -7.60 22.29 14.05
N SER A 3 -6.98 22.35 15.22
CA SER A 3 -5.96 21.39 15.65
C SER A 3 -6.51 19.97 15.51
N LEU A 4 -5.82 19.11 14.78
CA LEU A 4 -6.14 17.68 14.73
C LEU A 4 -5.97 17.11 16.15
N ASN A 5 -7.06 16.57 16.72
CA ASN A 5 -7.01 15.88 18.00
C ASN A 5 -6.72 14.39 17.72
N PRO A 6 -5.55 13.86 18.10
CA PRO A 6 -5.19 12.47 17.82
C PRO A 6 -6.09 11.45 18.56
N ASP A 7 -6.84 11.88 19.58
CA ASP A 7 -7.72 11.01 20.38
C ASP A 7 -9.16 10.92 19.83
N LEU A 8 -9.51 11.70 18.80
CA LEU A 8 -10.85 11.70 18.22
C LEU A 8 -10.79 11.41 16.72
N PRO A 9 -11.57 10.45 16.21
CA PRO A 9 -11.66 10.24 14.77
C PRO A 9 -12.31 11.44 14.09
N CYS A 10 -11.97 11.67 12.82
CA CYS A 10 -12.68 12.66 12.02
C CYS A 10 -14.19 12.37 12.03
N PRO A 11 -15.06 13.38 12.27
CA PRO A 11 -16.51 13.16 12.38
C PRO A 11 -17.23 13.13 11.02
N HIS A 12 -16.50 13.35 9.95
CA HIS A 12 -17.02 13.46 8.60
C HIS A 12 -17.43 12.09 8.04
N GLU A 13 -18.47 12.06 7.21
CA GLU A 13 -19.00 10.81 6.64
C GLU A 13 -18.47 10.52 5.22
N GLY A 14 -17.79 11.50 4.61
CA GLY A 14 -17.26 11.40 3.25
C GLY A 14 -15.79 10.98 3.23
N PHE A 15 -15.48 9.94 2.46
CA PHE A 15 -14.14 9.37 2.33
C PHE A 15 -13.80 9.09 0.87
N ASP A 16 -12.56 9.39 0.49
CA ASP A 16 -12.02 9.10 -0.83
C ASP A 16 -10.91 8.06 -0.73
N VAL A 17 -10.84 7.21 -1.75
CA VAL A 17 -9.78 6.22 -1.92
C VAL A 17 -9.16 6.39 -3.30
N LEU A 18 -7.84 6.56 -3.34
CA LEU A 18 -7.08 6.54 -4.57
C LEU A 18 -6.37 5.19 -4.71
N VAL A 19 -6.52 4.56 -5.87
CA VAL A 19 -5.81 3.32 -6.22
C VAL A 19 -5.00 3.58 -7.49
N ALA A 20 -3.69 3.39 -7.40
CA ALA A 20 -2.77 3.47 -8.53
C ALA A 20 -2.09 2.12 -8.73
N VAL A 21 -2.16 1.57 -9.95
CA VAL A 21 -1.51 0.30 -10.30
C VAL A 21 -0.22 0.58 -11.06
N THR A 22 0.89 0.11 -10.51
CA THR A 22 2.24 0.27 -11.08
C THR A 22 2.73 -1.07 -11.61
N ARG A 23 3.40 -1.02 -12.77
CA ARG A 23 4.13 -2.15 -13.35
C ARG A 23 5.55 -2.14 -12.81
N LEU A 24 6.01 -3.28 -12.31
CA LEU A 24 7.40 -3.49 -11.93
C LEU A 24 8.13 -4.09 -13.12
N THR A 25 9.25 -3.49 -13.50
CA THR A 25 10.13 -3.97 -14.58
C THR A 25 11.53 -4.19 -14.01
N VAL A 26 12.30 -5.10 -14.61
CA VAL A 26 13.69 -5.37 -14.19
C VAL A 26 14.59 -4.13 -14.41
N HIS A 27 14.31 -3.39 -15.48
CA HIS A 27 14.95 -2.14 -15.85
C HIS A 27 13.92 -1.29 -16.60
N ASP A 28 14.26 -0.04 -16.90
CA ASP A 28 13.41 0.85 -17.69
C ASP A 28 13.10 0.20 -19.05
N ASP A 29 11.82 0.24 -19.45
CA ASP A 29 11.26 -0.40 -20.65
C ASP A 29 11.47 -1.93 -20.75
N GLY A 30 11.86 -2.58 -19.66
CA GLY A 30 12.06 -4.02 -19.58
C GLY A 30 10.76 -4.83 -19.47
N PRO A 31 10.85 -6.17 -19.50
CA PRO A 31 9.71 -7.05 -19.27
C PRO A 31 9.10 -6.81 -17.89
N VAL A 32 7.77 -6.84 -17.82
CA VAL A 32 7.02 -6.68 -16.57
C VAL A 32 7.18 -7.92 -15.72
N THR A 33 7.71 -7.75 -14.51
CA THR A 33 7.96 -8.81 -13.52
C THR A 33 6.98 -8.79 -12.36
N GLY A 34 6.09 -7.80 -12.30
CA GLY A 34 5.05 -7.77 -11.28
C GLY A 34 4.15 -6.55 -11.38
N PHE A 35 3.12 -6.53 -10.55
CA PHE A 35 2.26 -5.37 -10.37
C PHE A 35 2.09 -5.09 -8.89
N SER A 36 1.98 -3.81 -8.55
CA SER A 36 1.66 -3.38 -7.19
C SER A 36 0.61 -2.27 -7.25
N ALA A 37 -0.42 -2.37 -6.40
CA ALA A 37 -1.34 -1.28 -6.15
C ALA A 37 -0.84 -0.44 -4.98
N SER A 38 -0.71 0.86 -5.21
CA SER A 38 -0.60 1.88 -4.18
C SER A 38 -2.00 2.39 -3.85
N ILE A 39 -2.41 2.26 -2.59
CA ILE A 39 -3.74 2.62 -2.11
C ILE A 39 -3.60 3.64 -0.98
N THR A 40 -4.23 4.80 -1.15
CA THR A 40 -4.35 5.82 -0.09
C THR A 40 -5.83 6.07 0.17
N ALA A 41 -6.17 6.28 1.44
CA ALA A 41 -7.52 6.63 1.86
C ALA A 41 -7.45 7.89 2.72
N ALA A 42 -8.39 8.81 2.51
CA ALA A 42 -8.48 10.04 3.29
C ALA A 42 -9.93 10.51 3.41
N CYS A 43 -10.22 11.30 4.45
CA CYS A 43 -11.46 12.05 4.54
C CYS A 43 -11.55 13.04 3.37
N ALA A 44 -12.64 12.99 2.61
CA ALA A 44 -12.88 13.87 1.46
C ALA A 44 -13.08 15.34 1.86
N GLN A 45 -13.40 15.60 3.13
CA GLN A 45 -13.75 16.93 3.64
C GLN A 45 -12.59 17.63 4.36
N CYS A 46 -11.89 16.94 5.26
CA CYS A 46 -10.76 17.52 6.00
C CYS A 46 -9.38 17.01 5.56
N GLY A 47 -9.32 16.01 4.68
CA GLY A 47 -8.05 15.43 4.20
C GLY A 47 -7.33 14.55 5.21
N GLU A 48 -7.96 14.21 6.34
CA GLU A 48 -7.36 13.30 7.32
C GLU A 48 -7.09 11.94 6.70
N LYS A 49 -5.82 11.52 6.69
CA LYS A 49 -5.40 10.25 6.10
C LYS A 49 -5.71 9.10 7.05
N PHE A 50 -6.19 7.99 6.49
CA PHE A 50 -6.29 6.74 7.23
C PHE A 50 -4.93 6.10 7.39
N ARG A 51 -4.77 5.34 8.48
CA ARG A 51 -3.60 4.50 8.73
C ARG A 51 -3.95 3.03 8.56
N TRP A 52 -3.10 2.29 7.86
CA TRP A 52 -3.25 0.85 7.68
C TRP A 52 -2.80 0.10 8.94
N ILE A 53 -3.75 -0.57 9.59
CA ILE A 53 -3.47 -1.36 10.80
C ILE A 53 -3.17 -2.83 10.45
N GLY A 54 -2.22 -3.43 11.16
CA GLY A 54 -1.89 -4.86 11.01
C GLY A 54 -1.09 -5.22 9.76
N VAL A 55 -0.64 -4.22 9.00
CA VAL A 55 0.18 -4.39 7.79
C VAL A 55 1.63 -4.01 8.12
N PRO A 56 2.64 -4.84 7.78
CA PRO A 56 4.03 -4.49 8.04
C PRO A 56 4.46 -3.31 7.18
N ALA A 57 5.27 -2.41 7.75
CA ALA A 57 5.90 -1.35 6.98
C ALA A 57 6.98 -1.94 6.04
N GLY A 58 6.99 -1.52 4.78
CA GLY A 58 8.02 -1.90 3.82
C GLY A 58 7.56 -2.04 2.38
N LEU A 59 8.33 -2.84 1.63
CA LEU A 59 8.08 -3.22 0.25
C LEU A 59 8.30 -4.72 0.13
N LEU A 60 7.20 -5.47 0.05
CA LEU A 60 7.22 -6.91 -0.11
C LEU A 60 6.56 -7.30 -1.44
N PRO A 61 7.22 -8.13 -2.27
CA PRO A 61 6.65 -8.59 -3.53
C PRO A 61 5.62 -9.71 -3.34
N ASP A 62 5.62 -10.39 -2.19
CA ASP A 62 4.82 -11.58 -1.89
C ASP A 62 3.59 -11.29 -1.00
N ARG A 63 3.52 -10.13 -0.36
CA ARG A 63 2.43 -9.76 0.54
C ARG A 63 2.24 -8.24 0.65
N PRO A 64 1.07 -7.77 1.10
CA PRO A 64 0.85 -6.35 1.32
C PRO A 64 1.75 -5.76 2.42
N CYS A 65 2.27 -4.57 2.16
CA CYS A 65 3.00 -3.73 3.10
C CYS A 65 2.44 -2.31 3.12
N CYS A 66 2.71 -1.53 4.16
CA CYS A 66 2.40 -0.10 4.19
C CYS A 66 3.66 0.77 4.13
N SER A 67 3.49 2.06 3.81
CA SER A 67 4.53 3.08 4.01
C SER A 67 4.90 3.22 5.49
N VAL A 68 6.07 3.80 5.77
CA VAL A 68 6.58 3.98 7.14
C VAL A 68 5.65 4.82 8.02
N ASP A 69 4.92 5.76 7.42
CA ASP A 69 3.91 6.58 8.09
C ASP A 69 2.51 5.94 8.11
N GLU A 70 2.39 4.71 7.60
CA GLU A 70 1.18 3.88 7.55
C GLU A 70 0.06 4.44 6.66
N THR A 71 0.32 5.45 5.81
CA THR A 71 -0.74 6.13 5.03
C THR A 71 -0.94 5.62 3.60
N GLU A 72 -0.04 4.77 3.10
CA GLU A 72 -0.12 4.16 1.77
C GLU A 72 0.04 2.64 1.89
N LEU A 73 -0.93 1.88 1.39
CA LEU A 73 -0.86 0.43 1.27
C LEU A 73 -0.29 0.07 -0.09
N ARG A 74 0.71 -0.80 -0.09
CA ARG A 74 1.39 -1.35 -1.25
C ARG A 74 1.02 -2.83 -1.34
N ALA A 75 0.08 -3.15 -2.22
CA ALA A 75 -0.47 -4.49 -2.35
C ALA A 75 0.00 -5.13 -3.66
N PRO A 76 0.82 -6.20 -3.61
CA PRO A 76 1.12 -7.00 -4.79
C PRO A 76 -0.16 -7.56 -5.41
N LEU A 77 -0.24 -7.53 -6.73
CA LEU A 77 -1.34 -8.08 -7.50
C LEU A 77 -0.84 -8.66 -8.82
N ARG A 78 -1.70 -9.42 -9.49
CA ARG A 78 -1.42 -9.97 -10.81
C ARG A 78 -2.68 -9.94 -11.68
N PRO A 79 -2.54 -9.89 -13.01
CA PRO A 79 -3.63 -10.19 -13.92
C PRO A 79 -4.19 -11.59 -13.66
N ALA A 80 -5.51 -11.74 -13.76
CA ALA A 80 -6.17 -13.02 -13.51
C ALA A 80 -5.68 -14.15 -14.46
N SER A 81 -5.25 -13.77 -15.67
CA SER A 81 -4.72 -14.69 -16.69
C SER A 81 -3.27 -15.11 -16.50
N SER A 82 -2.55 -14.51 -15.54
CA SER A 82 -1.12 -14.76 -15.33
C SER A 82 -0.87 -15.83 -14.27
N ASP A 83 0.33 -16.41 -14.27
CA ASP A 83 0.76 -17.41 -13.30
C ASP A 83 0.60 -16.92 -11.84
N PRO A 84 0.14 -17.76 -10.90
CA PRO A 84 0.00 -17.43 -9.47
C PRO A 84 1.21 -16.75 -8.84
N ASP A 85 2.41 -17.20 -9.20
CA ASP A 85 3.65 -16.74 -8.59
C ASP A 85 4.30 -15.60 -9.38
N PHE A 86 3.71 -15.25 -10.54
CA PHE A 86 4.17 -14.23 -11.50
C PHE A 86 5.70 -14.26 -11.73
N GLY A 87 6.33 -15.44 -11.60
CA GLY A 87 7.77 -15.63 -11.71
C GLY A 87 8.62 -14.88 -10.68
N LEU A 88 8.04 -14.35 -9.60
CA LEU A 88 8.76 -13.45 -8.70
C LEU A 88 9.89 -14.16 -7.98
N GLY A 89 9.71 -15.38 -7.46
CA GLY A 89 10.80 -16.22 -6.93
C GLY A 89 11.71 -15.61 -5.85
N VAL A 90 11.48 -14.36 -5.44
CA VAL A 90 12.29 -13.60 -4.50
C VAL A 90 11.54 -13.42 -3.18
N PRO A 91 12.12 -13.87 -2.06
CA PRO A 91 11.66 -13.49 -0.74
C PRO A 91 11.91 -11.98 -0.56
N GLY A 92 10.85 -11.19 -0.36
CA GLY A 92 11.02 -9.79 0.03
C GLY A 92 11.65 -9.64 1.41
N PHE A 93 11.89 -8.40 1.84
CA PHE A 93 12.36 -8.08 3.18
C PHE A 93 11.25 -7.42 4.02
N ALA A 94 11.06 -7.89 5.25
CA ALA A 94 10.13 -7.32 6.23
C ALA A 94 10.91 -6.85 7.46
N ILE A 95 10.56 -5.69 8.01
CA ILE A 95 11.09 -5.25 9.31
C ILE A 95 10.10 -5.70 10.38
N GLY A 96 10.53 -6.66 11.20
CA GLY A 96 9.77 -7.16 12.35
C GLY A 96 10.46 -6.79 13.66
N VAL A 97 9.69 -6.49 14.69
CA VAL A 97 10.22 -6.46 16.06
C VAL A 97 10.42 -7.92 16.48
N ALA A 98 11.66 -8.30 16.82
CA ALA A 98 11.92 -9.60 17.43
C ALA A 98 11.10 -9.71 18.72
N ARG A 99 10.15 -10.64 18.75
CA ARG A 99 9.43 -11.03 19.96
C ARG A 99 10.18 -12.14 20.67
#